data_AF-A0A3E3E9Y9-F1
#
_entry.id   AF-A0A3E3E9Y9-F1
#
_cell.length_a   1.000
_cell.length_b   1.000
_cell.length_c   1.000
_cell.angle_alpha   90.00
_cell.angle_beta   90.00
_cell.angle_gamma   90.00
#
_symmetry.space_group_name_H-M   'P 1'
#
loop_
_entity.id
_entity.type
_entity.pdbx_description
1 polymer ?
#
loop_
_entity_poly.entity_id
_entity_poly.type
_entity_poly.pdbx_seq_one_letter_code
_entity_poly.pdbx_strand_id
1 'polypeptide(L)' 'MKPLAFSGVFLVNLLLSIFVGYQIDCRLQTTPVFILIGLSYSIIGSIYLLIHRAKNHE' A
#
# COMPACT_ATOMS: atom_id res chain seq x y z
N MET A 1 2.18 16.78 6.22
CA MET A 1 2.69 15.82 7.24
C MET A 1 4.21 15.93 7.28
N LYS A 2 4.85 15.80 8.45
CA LYS A 2 6.32 15.61 8.50
C LYS A 2 6.65 14.41 7.59
N PRO A 3 7.68 14.46 6.73
CA PRO A 3 7.99 13.41 5.74
C PRO A 3 8.12 12.01 6.38
N LEU A 4 8.51 11.95 7.65
CA LEU A 4 8.54 10.75 8.48
C LEU A 4 7.17 10.05 8.66
N ALA A 5 6.08 10.81 8.76
CA ALA A 5 4.74 10.25 8.91
C ALA A 5 4.19 9.68 7.59
N PHE A 6 4.57 10.27 6.45
CA PHE A 6 4.23 9.73 5.13
C PHE A 6 4.96 8.41 4.87
N SER A 7 6.27 8.37 5.18
CA SER A 7 7.08 7.15 5.10
C SER A 7 6.52 6.03 6.00
N GLY A 8 6.10 6.37 7.23
CA GLY A 8 5.47 5.41 8.14
C GLY A 8 4.14 4.84 7.61
N VAL A 9 3.25 5.69 7.08
CA VAL A 9 1.98 5.24 6.49
C VAL A 9 2.23 4.39 5.25
N PHE A 10 3.18 4.78 4.38
CA PHE A 10 3.57 4.00 3.21
C PHE A 10 4.07 2.60 3.59
N LEU A 11 4.97 2.54 4.58
CA LEU A 11 5.54 1.28 5.07
C LEU A 11 4.45 0.36 5.63
N VAL A 12 3.55 0.89 6.46
CA VAL A 12 2.43 0.11 7.02
C VAL A 12 1.51 -0.41 5.89
N ASN A 13 1.21 0.43 4.91
CA ASN A 13 0.35 0.04 3.79
C ASN A 13 1.00 -1.04 2.91
N LEU A 14 2.33 -1.02 2.79
CA LEU A 14 3.10 -2.00 2.04
C LEU A 14 3.19 -3.34 2.79
N LEU A 15 3.47 -3.30 4.10
CA LEU A 15 3.44 -4.50 4.95
C LEU A 15 2.06 -5.16 4.99
N LEU A 16 1.00 -4.37 5.16
CA LEU A 16 -0.37 -4.87 5.21
C LEU A 16 -0.75 -5.55 3.89
N SER A 17 -0.39 -4.93 2.77
CA SER A 17 -0.62 -5.48 1.45
C SER A 17 0.11 -6.80 1.23
N ILE A 18 1.37 -6.91 1.64
CA ILE A 18 2.14 -8.15 1.52
C ILE A 18 1.53 -9.23 2.42
N PHE A 19 1.18 -8.89 3.66
CA PHE A 19 0.61 -9.84 4.61
C PHE A 19 -0.73 -10.41 4.13
N VAL A 20 -1.66 -9.54 3.71
CA VAL A 20 -2.96 -9.93 3.18
C VAL A 20 -2.80 -10.69 1.86
N GLY A 21 -1.98 -10.19 0.94
CA GLY A 21 -1.71 -10.84 -0.34
C GLY A 21 -1.14 -12.25 -0.15
N TYR A 22 -0.15 -12.42 0.73
CA TYR A 22 0.46 -13.71 1.03
C TYR A 22 -0.53 -14.69 1.64
N GLN A 23 -1.37 -14.23 2.57
CA GLN A 23 -2.36 -15.09 3.21
C GLN A 23 -3.43 -15.57 2.21
N ILE A 24 -3.83 -14.72 1.27
CA ILE A 24 -4.76 -15.06 0.18
C ILE A 24 -4.08 -16.03 -0.81
N ASP A 25 -2.87 -15.70 -1.27
CA ASP A 25 -2.11 -16.53 -2.21
C ASP A 25 -1.85 -17.94 -1.64
N CYS A 26 -1.48 -18.05 -0.35
CA CYS A 26 -1.31 -19.34 0.33
C CYS A 26 -2.63 -20.13 0.47
N ARG A 27 -3.77 -19.44 0.65
CA ARG A 27 -5.08 -20.09 0.80
C ARG A 27 -5.63 -20.59 -0.53
N LEU A 28 -5.36 -19.88 -1.62
CA LEU A 28 -5.83 -20.20 -2.97
C LEU A 28 -4.84 -21.05 -3.78
N GLN A 29 -3.64 -21.32 -3.23
CA GLN A 29 -2.54 -22.00 -3.95
C GLN A 29 -2.23 -21.35 -5.31
N THR A 30 -2.51 -20.06 -5.43
CA THR A 30 -2.26 -19.27 -6.62
C THR A 30 -0.81 -18.79 -6.63
N THR A 31 -0.25 -18.59 -7.81
CA THR A 31 0.94 -17.75 -7.99
C THR A 31 0.77 -16.42 -7.27
N PRO A 32 1.85 -15.71 -6.86
CA PRO A 32 1.83 -14.53 -6.00
C PRO A 32 1.22 -13.28 -6.68
N VAL A 33 0.01 -13.42 -7.19
CA VAL A 33 -0.72 -12.44 -8.00
C VAL A 33 -1.41 -11.45 -7.06
N PHE A 34 -1.94 -11.91 -5.93
CA PHE A 34 -2.59 -11.02 -4.97
C PHE A 34 -1.58 -10.12 -4.25
N ILE A 35 -0.36 -10.60 -4.00
CA ILE A 35 0.76 -9.77 -3.54
C ILE A 35 1.10 -8.66 -4.56
N LEU A 36 1.19 -8.99 -5.86
CA LEU A 36 1.49 -8.04 -6.93
C LEU A 36 0.41 -6.96 -7.10
N ILE A 37 -0.85 -7.37 -7.06
CA ILE A 37 -2.00 -6.45 -7.15
C ILE A 37 -2.03 -5.54 -5.92
N GLY A 38 -1.84 -6.10 -4.72
CA GLY A 38 -1.81 -5.33 -3.49
C GLY A 38 -0.68 -4.30 -3.48
N LEU A 39 0.54 -4.69 -3.89
CA LEU A 39 1.69 -3.78 -3.98
C LEU A 39 1.39 -2.61 -4.92
N SER A 40 0.82 -2.92 -6.10
CA SER A 40 0.41 -1.92 -7.08
C SER A 40 -0.61 -0.95 -6.49
N TYR A 41 -1.60 -1.48 -5.77
CA TYR A 41 -2.62 -0.68 -5.09
C TYR A 41 -2.04 0.20 -3.98
N SER A 42 -1.05 -0.31 -3.24
CA SER A 42 -0.39 0.41 -2.14
C SER A 42 0.45 1.59 -2.66
N ILE A 43 1.12 1.42 -3.80
CA ILE A 43 1.87 2.48 -4.49
C ILE A 43 0.92 3.58 -4.97
N ILE A 44 -0.13 3.20 -5.71
CA ILE A 44 -1.10 4.16 -6.28
C ILE A 44 -1.84 4.89 -5.15
N GLY A 45 -2.32 4.15 -4.15
CA GLY A 45 -3.03 4.71 -3.00
C GLY A 45 -2.17 5.70 -2.23
N SER A 46 -0.87 5.43 -2.07
CA SER A 46 0.04 6.34 -1.39
C SER A 46 0.36 7.60 -2.18
N ILE A 47 0.51 7.49 -3.50
CA ILE A 47 0.65 8.66 -4.39
C ILE A 47 -0.63 9.51 -4.37
N TYR A 48 -1.80 8.87 -4.43
CA TYR A 48 -3.08 9.56 -4.32
C TYR A 48 -3.22 10.30 -2.99
N LEU A 49 -2.87 9.65 -1.88
CA LEU A 49 -2.94 10.24 -0.54
C LEU A 49 -1.97 11.41 -0.39
N LEU A 50 -0.79 11.34 -1.02
CA LEU A 50 0.17 12.44 -1.11
C LEU A 50 -0.41 13.64 -1.86
N ILE A 51 -0.98 13.43 -3.06
CA ILE A 51 -1.54 14.49 -3.91
C ILE A 51 -2.79 15.10 -3.25
N HIS A 52 -3.71 14.28 -2.74
CA HIS A 52 -4.94 14.74 -2.11
C HIS A 52 -4.64 15.58 -0.86
N ARG A 53 -3.64 15.21 -0.06
CA ARG A 53 -3.25 16.02 1.09
C ARG A 53 -2.43 17.25 0.74
N ALA A 54 -1.63 17.22 -0.33
CA ALA A 54 -0.98 18.43 -0.84
C ALA A 54 -2.02 19.47 -1.26
N LYS A 55 -3.13 19.02 -1.89
CA LYS A 55 -4.23 19.88 -2.32
C LYS A 55 -5.11 20.40 -1.17
N ASN A 56 -5.28 19.63 -0.08
CA ASN A 56 -6.09 20.03 1.08
C ASN A 56 -5.31 20.81 2.16
N HIS A 57 -4.05 21.17 1.90
CA HIS A 57 -3.23 22.02 2.77
C HIS A 57 -2.97 23.41 2.17
N GLU A 58 -3.77 23.83 1.17
CA GLU A 58 -4.07 25.24 0.86
C GLU A 58 -5.30 25.69 1.67
#